data_AF-A0A5R9EEN1-F1
#
_entry.id   AF-A0A5R9EEN1-F1
#
_cell.length_a   1.000
_cell.length_b   1.000
_cell.length_c   1.000
_cell.angle_alpha   90.00
_cell.angle_beta   90.00
_cell.angle_gamma   90.00
#
_symmetry.space_group_name_H-M   'P 1'
#
loop_
_entity.id
_entity.type
_entity.pdbx_description
1 polymer ?
#
loop_
_entity_poly.entity_id
_entity_poly.type
_entity_poly.pdbx_seq_one_letter_code
_entity_poly.pdbx_strand_id
1 'polypeptide(L)'
;MTARSDALFELTDALPCADGPVKTLVGRALAAEYRRGHGALYAGLNQGRLDVDRLRRALVAVPLPKAADGRLVLAVDVSPWPRPDAATAPDRCFCHTYGTAATST
;
A
#
# COMPACT_ATOMS: atom_id res chain seq x y z
N MET A 1 3.61 24.82 -2.93
CA MET A 1 4.29 23.68 -3.60
C MET A 1 3.66 22.35 -3.15
N THR A 2 2.39 22.09 -3.47
CA THR A 2 1.61 20.98 -2.87
C THR A 2 1.10 19.94 -3.87
N ALA A 3 0.99 20.30 -5.16
CA ALA A 3 0.31 19.49 -6.17
C ALA A 3 0.82 18.05 -6.36
N ARG A 4 2.03 17.70 -5.89
CA ARG A 4 2.63 16.36 -6.03
C ARG A 4 2.46 15.48 -4.78
N SER A 5 2.46 16.04 -3.57
CA SER A 5 2.15 15.29 -2.34
C SER A 5 0.70 14.84 -2.35
N ASP A 6 -0.17 15.70 -2.87
CA ASP A 6 -1.60 15.44 -3.01
C ASP A 6 -1.85 14.22 -3.91
N ALA A 7 -1.01 13.96 -4.91
CA ALA A 7 -1.21 12.82 -5.81
C ALA A 7 -1.04 11.45 -5.13
N LEU A 8 -0.11 11.31 -4.19
CA LEU A 8 0.07 10.07 -3.42
C LEU A 8 -1.07 9.90 -2.40
N PHE A 9 -1.52 11.00 -1.79
CA PHE A 9 -2.62 11.01 -0.84
C PHE A 9 -3.97 10.72 -1.51
N GLU A 10 -4.26 11.37 -2.63
CA GLU A 10 -5.43 11.11 -3.49
C GLU A 10 -5.45 9.66 -3.98
N LEU A 11 -4.29 9.11 -4.37
CA LEU A 11 -4.20 7.69 -4.72
C LEU A 11 -4.53 6.78 -3.53
N THR A 12 -4.03 7.12 -2.33
CA THR A 12 -4.29 6.34 -1.12
C THR A 12 -5.78 6.33 -0.76
N ASP A 13 -6.46 7.46 -0.91
CA ASP A 13 -7.90 7.60 -0.64
C ASP A 13 -8.78 6.91 -1.68
N ALA A 14 -8.33 6.83 -2.93
CA ALA A 14 -9.06 6.16 -4.00
C ALA A 14 -8.97 4.62 -3.96
N LEU A 15 -7.92 4.06 -3.35
CA LEU A 15 -7.71 2.60 -3.32
C LEU A 15 -8.81 1.83 -2.56
N PRO A 16 -9.30 2.27 -1.39
CA PRO A 16 -10.41 1.61 -0.68
C PRO A 16 -11.75 1.65 -1.40
N CYS A 17 -11.99 2.62 -2.28
CA CYS A 17 -13.21 2.72 -3.08
C CYS A 17 -13.26 1.71 -4.24
N ALA A 18 -12.23 0.86 -4.37
CA ALA A 18 -12.19 -0.17 -5.37
C ALA A 18 -13.19 -1.30 -5.08
N ASP A 19 -14.10 -1.55 -6.02
CA ASP A 19 -14.88 -2.79 -6.05
C ASP A 19 -13.94 -3.97 -6.32
N GLY A 20 -13.49 -4.62 -5.25
CA GLY A 20 -12.64 -5.80 -5.29
C GLY A 20 -11.13 -5.54 -5.50
N PRO A 21 -10.33 -6.62 -5.68
CA PRO A 21 -8.88 -6.53 -5.74
C PRO A 21 -8.37 -5.61 -6.85
N VAL A 22 -7.43 -4.73 -6.51
CA VAL A 22 -6.78 -3.84 -7.48
C VAL A 22 -5.80 -4.64 -8.34
N LYS A 23 -6.15 -4.87 -9.61
CA LYS A 23 -5.34 -5.65 -10.56
C LYS A 23 -4.28 -4.81 -11.29
N THR A 24 -4.58 -3.54 -11.57
CA THR A 24 -3.63 -2.60 -12.16
C THR A 24 -3.86 -1.20 -11.60
N LEU A 25 -2.77 -0.46 -11.36
CA LEU A 25 -2.85 0.93 -10.90
C LEU A 25 -3.37 1.87 -12.00
N VAL A 26 -3.07 1.54 -13.26
CA VAL A 26 -3.52 2.32 -14.44
C VAL A 26 -5.03 2.27 -14.61
N GLY A 27 -5.66 1.12 -14.36
CA GLY A 27 -7.11 0.99 -14.38
C GLY A 27 -7.81 1.87 -13.33
N ARG A 28 -7.10 2.28 -12.26
CA ARG A 28 -7.61 3.17 -11.21
C ARG A 28 -7.37 4.65 -11.49
N ALA A 29 -6.42 5.02 -12.35
CA ALA A 29 -6.30 6.40 -12.84
C ALA A 29 -7.50 6.84 -13.70
N LEU A 30 -8.39 5.90 -14.04
CA LEU A 30 -9.63 6.12 -14.79
C LEU A 30 -10.89 6.10 -13.90
N ALA A 31 -10.75 5.85 -12.59
CA ALA A 31 -11.88 5.90 -11.65
C ALA A 31 -12.29 7.36 -11.40
N ALA A 32 -13.60 7.62 -11.23
CA ALA A 32 -14.15 8.97 -11.09
C ALA A 32 -13.57 9.72 -9.88
N GLU A 33 -13.12 8.97 -8.89
CA GLU A 33 -12.55 9.42 -7.62
C GLU A 33 -11.09 9.90 -7.78
N TYR A 34 -10.38 9.51 -8.85
CA TYR A 34 -9.02 9.96 -9.14
C TYR A 34 -9.01 11.04 -10.22
N ARG A 35 -9.02 12.30 -9.79
CA ARG A 35 -9.14 13.49 -10.67
C ARG A 35 -7.88 13.79 -11.51
N ARG A 36 -6.85 12.94 -11.46
CA ARG A 36 -5.54 13.21 -12.09
C ARG A 36 -5.21 12.20 -13.17
N GLY A 37 -4.49 12.65 -14.18
CA GLY A 37 -4.06 11.77 -15.27
C GLY A 37 -2.97 10.79 -14.85
N HIS A 38 -2.77 9.78 -15.70
CA HIS A 38 -1.80 8.69 -15.53
C HIS A 38 -0.36 9.13 -15.19
N GLY A 39 0.13 10.22 -15.81
CA GLY A 39 1.46 10.76 -15.52
C GLY A 39 1.63 11.27 -14.09
N ALA A 40 0.55 11.80 -13.49
CA ALA A 40 0.56 12.24 -12.09
C ALA A 40 0.59 11.05 -11.13
N LEU A 41 -0.06 9.93 -11.49
CA LEU A 41 -0.01 8.69 -10.72
C LEU A 41 1.43 8.18 -10.62
N TYR A 42 2.12 8.03 -11.75
CA TYR A 42 3.51 7.55 -11.72
C TYR A 42 4.47 8.56 -11.09
N ALA A 43 4.26 9.86 -11.29
CA ALA A 43 5.04 10.88 -10.59
C ALA A 43 4.85 10.80 -9.07
N GLY A 44 3.63 10.56 -8.59
CA GLY A 44 3.31 10.37 -7.18
C GLY A 44 3.98 9.13 -6.59
N LEU A 45 4.00 8.00 -7.31
CA LEU A 45 4.68 6.78 -6.86
C LEU A 45 6.21 6.91 -6.87
N ASN A 46 6.77 7.50 -7.93
CA ASN A 46 8.22 7.57 -8.10
C ASN A 46 8.88 8.64 -7.24
N GLN A 47 8.18 9.76 -7.00
CA GLN A 47 8.74 10.92 -6.29
C GLN A 47 8.07 11.16 -4.94
N GLY A 48 6.99 10.45 -4.64
CA GLY A 48 6.34 10.49 -3.34
C GLY A 48 7.29 10.03 -2.24
N ARG A 49 7.24 10.73 -1.12
CA ARG A 49 7.97 10.39 0.10
C ARG A 49 6.96 10.15 1.20
N LEU A 50 7.17 9.09 1.97
CA LEU A 50 6.34 8.74 3.10
C LEU A 50 7.23 8.62 4.33
N ASP A 51 6.94 9.42 5.34
CA ASP A 51 7.56 9.31 6.66
C ASP A 51 6.84 8.18 7.42
N VAL A 52 7.43 6.98 7.38
CA VAL A 52 6.85 5.75 7.94
C VAL A 52 6.68 5.88 9.45
N ASP A 53 7.63 6.51 10.15
CA ASP A 53 7.56 6.64 11.60
C ASP A 53 6.49 7.63 12.02
N ARG A 54 6.33 8.74 11.28
CA ARG A 54 5.22 9.67 11.48
C ARG A 54 3.87 9.01 11.19
N LEU A 55 3.77 8.21 10.12
CA LEU A 55 2.56 7.47 9.81
C LEU A 55 2.22 6.47 10.93
N ARG A 56 3.22 5.70 11.41
CA ARG A 56 3.03 4.77 12.52
C ARG A 56 2.49 5.46 13.76
N ARG A 57 3.05 6.63 14.12
CA ARG A 57 2.55 7.45 15.25
C ARG A 57 1.11 7.91 15.04
N ALA A 58 0.77 8.35 13.83
CA ALA A 58 -0.59 8.79 13.52
C ALA A 58 -1.60 7.62 13.63
N LEU A 59 -1.23 6.42 13.16
CA LEU A 59 -2.08 5.23 13.22
C LEU A 59 -2.32 4.75 14.66
N VAL A 60 -1.34 4.84 15.56
CA VAL A 60 -1.55 4.42 16.96
C VAL A 60 -2.26 5.47 17.82
N ALA A 61 -2.42 6.70 17.31
CA ALA A 61 -3.12 7.77 18.02
C ALA A 61 -4.65 7.68 17.87
N VAL A 62 -5.17 6.85 16.96
CA VAL A 62 -6.62 6.67 16.80
C VAL A 62 -7.16 5.73 17.89
N PRO A 63 -8.40 5.93 18.36
CA PRO A 63 -9.02 5.01 19.31
C PRO A 63 -9.06 3.57 18.78
N LEU A 64 -8.56 2.62 19.57
CA LEU A 64 -8.59 1.21 19.20
C LEU A 64 -9.99 0.62 19.46
N PRO A 65 -10.54 -0.16 18.51
CA PRO A 65 -11.79 -0.88 18.72
C PRO A 65 -11.61 -1.91 19.85
N LYS A 66 -12.59 -1.98 20.75
CA LYS A 66 -12.65 -2.96 21.84
C LYS A 66 -13.58 -4.10 21.46
N ALA A 67 -13.27 -5.30 21.94
CA ALA A 67 -14.15 -6.44 21.84
C ALA A 67 -15.47 -6.20 22.62
N ALA A 68 -16.48 -7.04 22.40
CA ALA A 68 -17.79 -6.91 23.03
C ALA A 68 -17.76 -6.87 24.57
N ASP A 69 -16.70 -7.41 25.18
CA ASP A 69 -16.46 -7.42 26.63
C ASP A 69 -15.60 -6.23 27.12
N GLY A 70 -15.30 -5.27 26.26
CA GLY A 70 -14.54 -4.06 26.59
C GLY A 70 -13.02 -4.23 26.60
N ARG A 71 -12.49 -5.42 26.29
CA ARG A 71 -11.04 -5.67 26.22
C ARG A 71 -10.44 -5.31 24.86
N LEU A 72 -9.15 -5.01 24.87
CA LEU A 72 -8.36 -4.93 23.63
C LEU A 72 -7.88 -6.33 23.25
N VAL A 73 -8.08 -6.72 21.99
CA VAL A 73 -7.57 -7.97 21.43
C VAL A 73 -6.57 -7.61 20.34
N LEU A 74 -5.33 -8.08 20.49
CA LEU A 74 -4.23 -7.80 19.56
C LEU A 74 -3.86 -9.08 18.82
N ALA A 75 -4.10 -9.11 17.51
CA ALA A 75 -3.57 -10.15 16.64
C ALA A 75 -2.18 -9.74 16.14
N VAL A 76 -1.21 -10.63 16.30
CA VAL A 76 0.17 -10.42 15.82
C VAL A 76 0.47 -11.49 14.80
N ASP A 77 0.79 -11.06 13.57
CA ASP A 77 1.21 -11.92 12.48
C ASP A 77 2.40 -11.29 11.75
N VAL A 78 3.17 -12.12 11.04
CA VAL A 78 4.23 -11.67 10.14
C VAL A 78 3.93 -12.18 8.74
N SER A 79 3.55 -11.25 7.86
CA SER A 79 3.31 -11.54 6.45
C SER A 79 4.55 -11.14 5.61
N PRO A 80 5.26 -12.08 4.97
CA PRO A 80 6.36 -11.74 4.08
C PRO A 80 5.84 -11.10 2.79
N TRP A 81 6.57 -10.10 2.28
CA TRP A 81 6.29 -9.51 0.97
C TRP A 81 7.31 -10.03 -0.06
N PRO A 82 6.99 -11.10 -0.81
CA PRO A 82 7.93 -11.67 -1.77
C PRO A 82 8.17 -10.68 -2.90
N ARG A 83 9.45 -10.48 -3.26
CA ARG A 83 9.86 -9.69 -4.43
C ARG A 83 10.82 -10.49 -5.31
N PRO A 84 10.35 -11.59 -5.93
CA PRO A 84 11.20 -12.46 -6.74
C PRO A 84 11.90 -11.70 -7.88
N ASP A 85 11.22 -10.70 -8.47
CA ASP A 85 11.74 -9.94 -9.61
C ASP A 85 12.57 -8.69 -9.22
N ALA A 86 12.75 -8.41 -7.93
CA ALA A 86 13.46 -7.22 -7.45
C ALA A 86 14.89 -7.55 -7.00
N ALA A 87 15.65 -8.28 -7.83
CA ALA A 87 16.98 -8.81 -7.50
C ALA A 87 17.99 -7.75 -7.01
N THR A 88 17.81 -6.49 -7.42
CA THR A 88 18.71 -5.36 -7.09
C THR A 88 18.18 -4.46 -5.97
N ALA A 89 17.04 -4.78 -5.36
CA ALA A 89 16.49 -3.95 -4.29
C ALA A 89 17.31 -4.08 -2.99
N PRO A 90 17.62 -2.96 -2.30
CA PRO A 90 18.41 -2.98 -1.06
C PRO A 90 17.64 -3.65 0.10
N ASP A 91 16.31 -3.52 0.14
CA ASP A 91 15.45 -4.02 1.22
C ASP A 91 14.93 -5.46 0.96
N ARG A 92 15.77 -6.33 0.38
CA ARG A 92 15.38 -7.72 0.14
C ARG A 92 15.22 -8.47 1.46
N CYS A 93 14.04 -9.04 1.70
CA CYS A 93 13.82 -9.97 2.79
C CYS A 93 13.96 -11.41 2.28
N PHE A 94 14.77 -12.23 2.96
CA PHE A 94 14.83 -13.66 2.67
C PHE A 94 13.48 -14.29 3.04
N CYS A 95 12.75 -14.77 2.03
CA CYS A 95 11.50 -15.51 2.22
C CYS A 95 11.78 -16.98 1.95
N HIS A 96 11.63 -17.85 2.95
CA HIS A 96 11.63 -19.30 2.73
C HIS A 96 10.36 -19.67 1.95
N THR A 97 10.46 -19.71 0.62
CA THR A 97 9.39 -20.22 -0.24
C THR A 97 9.56 -21.73 -0.39
N TYR A 98 8.80 -22.51 0.37
CA TYR A 98 8.61 -23.92 0.04
C TYR A 98 7.65 -24.00 -1.15
N GLY A 99 8.22 -24.13 -2.36
CA GLY A 99 7.51 -24.62 -3.54
C GLY A 99 6.25 -23.88 -3.99
N THR A 100 6.40 -22.72 -4.62
CA THR A 100 5.51 -22.33 -5.72
C THR A 100 6.39 -22.20 -6.96
N ALA A 101 6.43 -23.27 -7.77
CA ALA A 101 7.05 -23.22 -9.08
C ALA A 101 6.37 -22.10 -9.89
N ALA A 102 7.16 -21.22 -10.49
CA ALA A 102 6.64 -20.30 -11.49
C ALA A 102 6.07 -21.14 -12.64
N THR A 103 4.78 -20.99 -12.94
CA THR A 103 4.22 -21.50 -14.19
C THR A 103 4.84 -20.69 -15.32
N SER A 104 5.79 -21.28 -16.02
CA SER A 104 6.31 -20.79 -17.30
C SER A 104 5.16 -20.71 -18.30
N THR A 105 4.88 -19.51 -18.81
CA THR A 105 4.15 -19.32 -20.07
C THR A 105 5.15 -19.08 -21.18
#